data_AF-G2MRM2-F1
#
_entry.id   AF-G2MRM2-F1
#
_cell.length_a   1.000
_cell.length_b   1.000
_cell.length_c   1.000
_cell.angle_alpha   90.00
_cell.angle_beta   90.00
_cell.angle_gamma   90.00
#
_symmetry.space_group_name_H-M   'P 1'
#
loop_
_entity.id
_entity.type
_entity.pdbx_description
1 polymer ?
#
loop_
_entity_poly.entity_id
_entity_poly.type
_entity_poly.pdbx_seq_one_letter_code
_entity_poly.pdbx_strand_id
1 'polypeptide(L)'
;MLVSLIALGETAEKIKESIRQAGDLVFEHIGKLDGEKIKDVFYSAARVPSDVLIVDLKVLDNEKEAVPSLQSFRIARPNTRVAVIVHDRKPGDVLVSSIVSLGIYDIIAGGKDTEWGEAVKKVLLSPPAAYTQAARWHTGVLDISLQAEEKRREPSKEVEKAKKQIEGIAKFLGENYRCTDLNEGLLEIEKLLVKEVLYEQDY
;
A
#
# COMPACT_ATOMS: atom_id res chain seq x y z
N MET A 1 0.07 -21.93 5.94
CA MET A 1 0.34 -21.20 4.68
C MET A 1 1.66 -21.71 4.15
N LEU A 2 1.71 -22.13 2.89
CA LEU A 2 2.90 -22.64 2.22
C LEU A 2 3.56 -21.50 1.44
N VAL A 3 4.84 -21.26 1.69
CA VAL A 3 5.59 -20.13 1.12
C VAL A 3 6.76 -20.64 0.28
N SER A 4 6.92 -20.11 -0.91
CA SER A 4 8.13 -20.24 -1.74
C SER A 4 8.95 -18.97 -1.67
N LEU A 5 10.27 -19.08 -1.52
CA LEU A 5 11.18 -17.93 -1.44
C LEU A 5 12.25 -18.00 -2.52
N ILE A 6 12.43 -16.91 -3.25
CA ILE A 6 13.58 -16.70 -4.14
C ILE A 6 14.24 -15.40 -3.68
N ALA A 7 15.41 -15.46 -3.06
CA ALA A 7 16.03 -14.28 -2.44
C ALA A 7 17.56 -14.26 -2.50
N LEU A 8 18.14 -13.08 -2.30
CA LEU A 8 19.59 -12.92 -2.14
C LEU A 8 20.01 -13.29 -0.70
N GLY A 9 21.19 -13.91 -0.56
CA GLY A 9 21.67 -14.53 0.69
C GLY A 9 21.58 -13.65 1.95
N GLU A 10 22.00 -12.39 1.89
CA GLU A 10 21.98 -11.50 3.05
C GLU A 10 20.55 -11.17 3.53
N THR A 11 19.61 -11.04 2.59
CA THR A 11 18.20 -10.75 2.89
C THR A 11 17.45 -12.02 3.36
N ALA A 12 17.85 -13.18 2.84
CA ALA A 12 17.10 -14.43 2.95
C ALA A 12 16.94 -14.93 4.39
N GLU A 13 17.97 -14.89 5.23
CA GLU A 13 17.90 -15.46 6.59
C GLU A 13 16.85 -14.77 7.46
N LYS A 14 16.82 -13.43 7.45
CA LYS A 14 15.80 -12.64 8.17
C LYS A 14 14.38 -12.94 7.65
N ILE A 15 14.24 -13.11 6.34
CA ILE A 15 12.96 -13.44 5.71
C ILE A 15 12.51 -14.84 6.12
N LYS A 16 13.40 -15.84 6.13
CA LYS A 16 13.07 -17.22 6.50
C LYS A 16 12.54 -17.32 7.93
N GLU A 17 13.16 -16.61 8.87
CA GLU A 17 12.67 -16.56 10.25
C GLU A 17 11.25 -16.00 10.32
N SER A 18 10.99 -14.96 9.55
CA SER A 18 9.66 -14.33 9.47
C SER A 18 8.62 -15.26 8.81
N ILE A 19 9.03 -16.02 7.78
CA ILE A 19 8.18 -17.03 7.14
C ILE A 19 7.79 -18.10 8.15
N ARG A 20 8.73 -18.65 8.93
CA ARG A 20 8.47 -19.71 9.94
C ARG A 20 7.46 -19.31 11.01
N GLN A 21 7.33 -18.01 11.28
CA GLN A 21 6.33 -17.49 12.21
C GLN A 21 4.93 -17.38 11.61
N ALA A 22 4.82 -17.33 10.27
CA ALA A 22 3.55 -17.16 9.54
C ALA A 22 3.11 -18.42 8.77
N GLY A 23 4.02 -19.36 8.49
CA GLY A 23 3.77 -20.54 7.68
C GLY A 23 5.01 -21.40 7.43
N ASP A 24 4.91 -22.29 6.45
CA ASP A 24 5.93 -23.28 6.13
C ASP A 24 6.65 -22.92 4.83
N LEU A 25 7.98 -22.93 4.87
CA LEU A 25 8.82 -22.75 3.68
C LEU A 25 8.88 -24.07 2.90
N VAL A 26 8.28 -24.11 1.71
CA VAL A 26 8.18 -25.33 0.88
C VAL A 26 9.13 -25.36 -0.30
N PHE A 27 9.65 -24.21 -0.70
CA PHE A 27 10.65 -24.07 -1.74
C PHE A 27 11.54 -22.88 -1.42
N GLU A 28 12.84 -23.04 -1.62
CA GLU A 28 13.77 -21.93 -1.51
C GLU A 28 14.82 -21.94 -2.63
N HIS A 29 15.15 -20.75 -3.10
CA HIS A 29 16.37 -20.49 -3.83
C HIS A 29 17.07 -19.29 -3.22
N ILE A 30 18.29 -19.49 -2.74
CA ILE A 30 19.11 -18.45 -2.12
C ILE A 30 20.40 -18.25 -2.93
N GLY A 31 20.59 -17.05 -3.47
CA GLY A 31 21.78 -16.72 -4.26
C GLY A 31 21.44 -16.07 -5.59
N LYS A 32 22.45 -15.57 -6.30
CA LYS A 32 22.26 -14.88 -7.58
C LYS A 32 21.86 -15.84 -8.71
N LEU A 33 21.05 -15.34 -9.64
CA LEU A 33 20.55 -16.02 -10.82
C LEU A 33 20.98 -15.32 -12.11
N ASP A 34 21.57 -16.09 -13.01
CA ASP A 34 22.04 -15.69 -14.33
C ASP A 34 21.35 -16.49 -15.45
N GLY A 35 21.06 -15.82 -16.58
CA GLY A 35 20.62 -16.45 -17.83
C GLY A 35 19.60 -17.58 -17.67
N GLU A 36 20.01 -18.79 -18.03
CA GLU A 36 19.16 -20.00 -18.02
C GLU A 36 18.69 -20.39 -16.62
N LYS A 37 19.49 -20.15 -15.57
CA LYS A 37 19.15 -20.52 -14.19
C LYS A 37 17.91 -19.79 -13.68
N ILE A 38 17.64 -18.58 -14.18
CA ILE A 38 16.45 -17.83 -13.82
C ILE A 38 15.21 -18.64 -14.18
N LYS A 39 15.11 -19.10 -15.44
CA LYS A 39 13.96 -19.87 -15.90
C LYS A 39 13.81 -21.16 -15.12
N ASP A 40 14.90 -21.90 -14.91
CA ASP A 40 14.88 -23.18 -14.21
C ASP A 40 14.38 -23.06 -12.76
N VAL A 41 14.79 -22.00 -12.05
CA VAL A 41 14.34 -21.76 -10.68
C VAL A 41 12.87 -21.38 -10.62
N PHE A 42 12.39 -20.49 -11.50
CA PHE A 42 10.96 -20.17 -11.56
C PHE A 42 10.10 -21.37 -11.97
N TYR A 43 10.58 -22.21 -12.91
CA TYR A 43 9.91 -23.46 -13.25
C TYR A 43 9.88 -24.45 -12.08
N SER A 44 10.97 -24.56 -11.33
CA SER A 44 11.05 -25.41 -10.14
C SER A 44 10.10 -24.93 -9.05
N ALA A 45 10.08 -23.63 -8.78
CA ALA A 45 9.14 -23.01 -7.85
C ALA A 45 7.69 -23.28 -8.29
N ALA A 46 7.39 -23.18 -9.59
CA ALA A 46 6.06 -23.44 -10.12
C ALA A 46 5.63 -24.92 -10.01
N ARG A 47 6.54 -25.88 -9.80
CA ARG A 47 6.17 -27.29 -9.57
C ARG A 47 5.78 -27.57 -8.12
N VAL A 48 6.23 -26.75 -7.18
CA VAL A 48 5.89 -26.87 -5.76
C VAL A 48 4.59 -26.11 -5.48
N PRO A 49 3.55 -26.74 -4.91
CA PRO A 49 2.36 -26.03 -4.46
C PRO A 49 2.71 -25.04 -3.34
N SER A 50 2.44 -23.75 -3.57
CA SER A 50 2.57 -22.70 -2.57
C SER A 50 1.42 -21.70 -2.63
N ASP A 51 1.04 -21.19 -1.47
CA ASP A 51 0.03 -20.14 -1.31
C ASP A 51 0.63 -18.78 -1.70
N VAL A 52 1.92 -18.58 -1.37
CA VAL A 52 2.64 -17.33 -1.63
C VAL A 52 4.02 -17.63 -2.22
N LEU A 53 4.38 -16.92 -3.30
CA LEU A 53 5.76 -16.79 -3.78
C LEU A 53 6.29 -15.42 -3.40
N ILE A 54 7.43 -15.38 -2.72
CA ILE A 54 8.19 -14.16 -2.43
C ILE A 54 9.44 -14.14 -3.32
N VAL A 55 9.65 -13.04 -4.06
CA VAL A 55 10.80 -12.86 -4.95
C VAL A 55 11.54 -11.57 -4.63
N ASP A 56 12.81 -11.65 -4.26
CA ASP A 56 13.71 -10.49 -4.24
C ASP A 56 14.29 -10.24 -5.62
N LEU A 57 13.99 -9.09 -6.24
CA LEU A 57 14.48 -8.80 -7.58
C LEU A 57 16.02 -8.66 -7.64
N LYS A 58 16.70 -8.38 -6.52
CA LYS A 58 18.18 -8.37 -6.49
C LYS A 58 18.80 -9.75 -6.73
N VAL A 59 18.00 -10.82 -6.68
CA VAL A 59 18.43 -12.17 -7.05
C VAL A 59 18.82 -12.25 -8.54
N LEU A 60 18.23 -11.41 -9.40
CA LEU A 60 18.42 -11.46 -10.85
C LEU A 60 19.62 -10.60 -11.26
N ASP A 61 20.56 -11.19 -12.01
CA ASP A 61 21.68 -10.43 -12.58
C ASP A 61 21.25 -9.51 -13.72
N ASN A 62 20.14 -9.83 -14.39
CA ASN A 62 19.53 -9.00 -15.42
C ASN A 62 18.06 -8.75 -15.10
N GLU A 63 17.75 -7.52 -14.71
CA GLU A 63 16.40 -7.13 -14.31
C GLU A 63 15.37 -7.22 -15.46
N LYS A 64 15.82 -7.24 -16.72
CA LYS A 64 14.93 -7.44 -17.88
C LYS A 64 14.25 -8.82 -17.86
N GLU A 65 14.84 -9.79 -17.16
CA GLU A 65 14.30 -11.13 -17.00
C GLU A 65 13.20 -11.22 -15.92
N ALA A 66 13.02 -10.19 -15.10
CA ALA A 66 12.04 -10.21 -14.01
C ALA A 66 10.61 -10.38 -14.53
N VAL A 67 10.20 -9.54 -15.48
CA VAL A 67 8.83 -9.56 -16.03
C VAL A 67 8.54 -10.89 -16.75
N PRO A 68 9.38 -11.36 -17.70
CA PRO A 68 9.15 -12.67 -18.34
C PRO A 68 9.09 -13.85 -17.36
N SER A 69 9.93 -13.85 -16.32
CA SER A 69 9.99 -14.94 -15.35
C SER A 69 8.77 -14.96 -14.43
N LEU A 70 8.37 -13.79 -13.92
CA LEU A 70 7.15 -13.63 -13.12
C LEU A 70 5.90 -13.93 -13.95
N GLN A 71 5.86 -13.52 -15.21
CA GLN A 71 4.76 -13.83 -16.13
C GLN A 71 4.65 -15.35 -16.36
N SER A 72 5.76 -16.02 -16.64
CA SER A 72 5.78 -17.48 -16.85
C SER A 72 5.31 -18.23 -15.61
N PHE A 73 5.76 -17.82 -14.42
CA PHE A 73 5.28 -18.37 -13.16
C PHE A 73 3.78 -18.13 -12.96
N ARG A 74 3.30 -16.91 -13.21
CA ARG A 74 1.88 -16.54 -13.09
C ARG A 74 1.00 -17.38 -14.01
N ILE A 75 1.44 -17.67 -15.23
CA ILE A 75 0.72 -18.55 -16.16
C ILE A 75 0.60 -19.96 -15.58
N ALA A 76 1.69 -20.49 -15.00
CA ALA A 76 1.68 -21.82 -14.39
C ALA A 76 0.90 -21.88 -13.05
N ARG A 77 0.85 -20.76 -12.31
CA ARG A 77 0.26 -20.64 -10.96
C ARG A 77 -0.58 -19.36 -10.86
N PRO A 78 -1.76 -19.30 -11.54
CA PRO A 78 -2.56 -18.09 -11.60
C PRO A 78 -3.05 -17.62 -10.22
N ASN A 79 -3.32 -18.57 -9.32
CA ASN A 79 -3.92 -18.31 -8.01
C ASN A 79 -2.91 -18.14 -6.86
N THR A 80 -1.62 -18.42 -7.08
CA THR A 80 -0.59 -18.23 -6.05
C THR A 80 -0.37 -16.73 -5.84
N ARG A 81 -0.46 -16.23 -4.60
CA ARG A 81 -0.13 -14.84 -4.30
C ARG A 81 1.36 -14.61 -4.60
N VAL A 82 1.72 -13.50 -5.25
CA VAL A 82 3.13 -13.18 -5.51
C VAL A 82 3.44 -11.85 -4.85
N ALA A 83 4.47 -11.85 -4.01
CA ALA A 83 5.03 -10.67 -3.39
C ALA A 83 6.44 -10.43 -3.92
N VAL A 84 6.74 -9.19 -4.31
CA VAL A 84 8.01 -8.82 -4.91
C VAL A 84 8.73 -7.82 -4.01
N ILE A 85 9.96 -8.15 -3.64
CA ILE A 85 10.86 -7.27 -2.91
C ILE A 85 11.66 -6.45 -3.92
N VAL A 86 11.62 -5.13 -3.76
CA VAL A 86 12.30 -4.17 -4.62
C VAL A 86 13.16 -3.23 -3.78
N HIS A 87 14.42 -3.06 -4.16
CA HIS A 87 15.39 -2.27 -3.41
C HIS A 87 15.56 -0.90 -4.05
N ASP A 88 15.51 0.16 -3.25
CA ASP A 88 15.80 1.55 -3.62
C ASP A 88 14.97 2.08 -4.81
N ARG A 89 13.78 1.51 -5.02
CA ARG A 89 12.86 1.86 -6.10
C ARG A 89 11.78 2.84 -5.64
N LYS A 90 11.33 3.68 -6.56
CA LYS A 90 10.34 4.73 -6.29
C LYS A 90 9.09 4.56 -7.14
N PRO A 91 7.91 5.03 -6.68
CA PRO A 91 6.71 5.13 -7.49
C PRO A 91 6.99 5.72 -8.89
N GLY A 92 6.39 5.14 -9.93
CA GLY A 92 6.69 5.50 -11.33
C GLY A 92 7.85 4.72 -11.95
N ASP A 93 8.51 3.83 -11.21
CA ASP A 93 9.52 2.93 -11.78
C ASP A 93 8.91 1.99 -12.84
N VAL A 94 9.51 1.98 -14.04
CA VAL A 94 8.99 1.25 -15.21
C VAL A 94 8.96 -0.26 -14.98
N LEU A 95 9.95 -0.82 -14.30
CA LEU A 95 10.01 -2.25 -14.04
C LEU A 95 8.91 -2.63 -13.04
N VAL A 96 8.78 -1.91 -11.93
CA VAL A 96 7.76 -2.20 -10.93
C VAL A 96 6.36 -1.95 -11.49
N SER A 97 6.18 -0.93 -12.31
CA SER A 97 4.93 -0.68 -13.05
C SER A 97 4.56 -1.86 -13.95
N SER A 98 5.53 -2.41 -14.68
CA SER A 98 5.33 -3.61 -15.50
C SER A 98 4.93 -4.84 -14.67
N ILE A 99 5.52 -4.99 -13.48
CA ILE A 99 5.17 -6.06 -12.53
C ILE A 99 3.74 -5.89 -12.00
N VAL A 100 3.32 -4.67 -11.66
CA VAL A 100 1.94 -4.38 -11.24
C VAL A 100 0.95 -4.68 -12.35
N SER A 101 1.30 -4.41 -13.60
CA SER A 101 0.50 -4.76 -14.78
C SER A 101 0.31 -6.28 -14.96
N LEU A 102 1.16 -7.12 -14.37
CA LEU A 102 0.97 -8.59 -14.30
C LEU A 102 -0.01 -9.03 -13.20
N GLY A 103 -0.64 -8.11 -12.48
CA GLY A 103 -1.49 -8.41 -11.34
C GLY A 103 -0.73 -8.72 -10.06
N ILE A 104 0.53 -8.29 -9.95
CA ILE A 104 1.36 -8.46 -8.75
C ILE A 104 1.31 -7.17 -7.95
N TYR A 105 0.52 -7.15 -6.87
CA TYR A 105 0.23 -5.94 -6.11
C TYR A 105 0.99 -5.85 -4.79
N ASP A 106 1.44 -6.98 -4.24
CA ASP A 106 2.25 -7.01 -3.03
C ASP A 106 3.70 -6.60 -3.34
N ILE A 107 3.94 -5.29 -3.38
CA ILE A 107 5.28 -4.72 -3.61
C ILE A 107 5.90 -4.30 -2.28
N ILE A 108 6.97 -4.99 -1.89
CA ILE A 108 7.74 -4.73 -0.68
C ILE A 108 8.94 -3.88 -1.07
N ALA A 109 8.80 -2.56 -0.91
CA ALA A 109 9.86 -1.61 -1.24
C ALA A 109 10.61 -1.14 0.00
N GLY A 110 11.93 -1.04 -0.11
CA GLY A 110 12.82 -0.62 0.97
C GLY A 110 14.23 -0.32 0.47
N GLY A 111 15.07 0.20 1.35
CA GLY A 111 16.48 0.46 1.08
C GLY A 111 17.39 -0.31 2.02
N LYS A 112 18.63 0.18 2.19
CA LYS A 112 19.66 -0.48 3.00
C LYS A 112 19.26 -0.72 4.46
N ASP A 113 18.52 0.22 5.06
CA ASP A 113 18.14 0.17 6.49
C ASP A 113 16.79 -0.53 6.72
N THR A 114 16.25 -1.22 5.70
CA THR A 114 14.97 -1.90 5.81
C THR A 114 15.11 -3.23 6.54
N GLU A 115 14.30 -3.42 7.58
CA GLU A 115 14.14 -4.72 8.23
C GLU A 115 13.25 -5.63 7.38
N TRP A 116 13.87 -6.26 6.38
CA TRP A 116 13.18 -7.08 5.37
C TRP A 116 12.36 -8.23 5.95
N GLY A 117 12.78 -8.82 7.07
CA GLY A 117 12.01 -9.84 7.76
C GLY A 117 10.63 -9.32 8.20
N GLU A 118 10.61 -8.22 8.95
CA GLU A 118 9.37 -7.59 9.41
C GLU A 118 8.50 -7.08 8.24
N ALA A 119 9.12 -6.52 7.19
CA ALA A 119 8.41 -6.09 6.00
C ALA A 119 7.68 -7.25 5.30
N VAL A 120 8.36 -8.39 5.14
CA VAL A 120 7.76 -9.61 4.59
C VAL A 120 6.68 -10.16 5.53
N LYS A 121 6.96 -10.24 6.84
CA LYS A 121 6.01 -10.71 7.84
C LYS A 121 4.70 -9.93 7.77
N LYS A 122 4.78 -8.61 7.67
CA LYS A 122 3.60 -7.74 7.53
C LYS A 122 2.78 -8.11 6.29
N VAL A 123 3.42 -8.32 5.13
CA VAL A 123 2.73 -8.73 3.91
C VAL A 123 2.07 -10.11 4.07
N LEU A 124 2.79 -11.07 4.64
CA LEU A 124 2.31 -12.43 4.88
C LEU A 124 1.09 -12.48 5.81
N LEU A 125 1.06 -11.66 6.85
CA LEU A 125 -0.04 -11.58 7.82
C LEU A 125 -1.21 -10.70 7.35
N SER A 126 -1.00 -9.89 6.30
CA SER A 126 -2.04 -9.04 5.72
C SER A 126 -2.79 -9.76 4.61
N PRO A 127 -4.06 -9.38 4.34
CA PRO A 127 -4.75 -9.79 3.12
C PRO A 127 -3.92 -9.45 1.87
N PRO A 128 -4.09 -10.21 0.76
CA PRO A 128 -3.46 -9.89 -0.52
C PRO A 128 -3.71 -8.44 -0.93
N ALA A 129 -2.65 -7.75 -1.37
CA ALA A 129 -2.79 -6.36 -1.79
C ALA A 129 -3.71 -6.23 -3.00
N ALA A 130 -4.47 -5.14 -3.07
CA ALA A 130 -5.30 -4.78 -4.21
C ALA A 130 -4.59 -3.79 -5.13
N TYR A 131 -5.08 -3.66 -6.37
CA TYR A 131 -4.55 -2.69 -7.33
C TYR A 131 -4.50 -1.26 -6.76
N THR A 132 -5.48 -0.85 -5.95
CA THR A 132 -5.52 0.49 -5.34
C THR A 132 -4.29 0.80 -4.47
N GLN A 133 -3.71 -0.20 -3.82
CA GLN A 133 -2.49 -0.06 -3.02
C GLN A 133 -1.22 -0.04 -3.90
N ALA A 134 -1.26 -0.73 -5.04
CA ALA A 134 -0.14 -0.79 -5.98
C ALA A 134 -0.16 0.34 -7.04
N ALA A 135 -1.28 1.04 -7.21
CA ALA A 135 -1.49 2.02 -8.28
C ALA A 135 -0.45 3.15 -8.31
N ARG A 136 0.12 3.50 -7.15
CA ARG A 136 1.22 4.48 -7.04
C ARG A 136 2.41 4.12 -7.94
N TRP A 137 2.66 2.83 -8.17
CA TRP A 137 3.74 2.37 -9.04
C TRP A 137 3.47 2.62 -10.52
N HIS A 138 2.21 2.67 -10.95
CA HIS A 138 1.83 3.02 -12.32
C HIS A 138 1.83 4.54 -12.56
N THR A 139 1.21 5.29 -11.66
CA THR A 139 0.93 6.71 -11.89
C THR A 139 2.12 7.61 -11.56
N GLY A 140 3.06 7.14 -10.75
CA GLY A 140 4.14 7.97 -10.21
C GLY A 140 3.65 9.09 -9.27
N VAL A 141 2.34 9.13 -8.98
CA VAL A 141 1.69 10.12 -8.11
C VAL A 141 1.29 9.43 -6.81
N LEU A 142 1.57 10.12 -5.69
CA LEU A 142 1.46 9.63 -4.30
C LEU A 142 0.22 8.78 -4.00
N ASP A 143 0.50 7.67 -3.32
CA ASP A 143 -0.28 6.94 -2.32
C ASP A 143 -1.74 7.38 -2.07
N ILE A 144 -2.69 6.74 -2.78
CA ILE A 144 -4.13 6.89 -2.49
C ILE A 144 -4.47 6.25 -1.12
N SER A 145 -3.63 5.32 -0.64
CA SER A 145 -3.82 4.60 0.63
C SER A 145 -3.42 5.41 1.87
N LEU A 146 -2.37 6.24 1.81
CA LEU A 146 -1.98 7.10 2.95
C LEU A 146 -2.95 8.26 3.17
N GLN A 147 -3.67 8.70 2.14
CA GLN A 147 -4.67 9.78 2.29
C GLN A 147 -5.92 9.37 3.09
N ALA A 148 -6.17 8.07 3.28
CA ALA A 148 -7.27 7.61 4.12
C ALA A 148 -6.93 7.65 5.62
N GLU A 149 -5.65 7.51 5.99
CA GLU A 149 -5.21 7.50 7.39
C GLU A 149 -4.59 8.84 7.85
N GLU A 150 -3.94 9.61 6.96
CA GLU A 150 -3.33 10.91 7.32
C GLU A 150 -4.32 12.08 7.38
N LYS A 151 -5.55 11.93 6.86
CA LYS A 151 -6.59 12.99 6.94
C LYS A 151 -7.16 13.23 8.35
N ARG A 152 -6.54 12.68 9.39
CA ARG A 152 -6.90 12.93 10.80
C ARG A 152 -6.02 13.95 11.52
N ARG A 153 -4.98 14.52 10.91
CA ARG A 153 -4.17 15.54 11.60
C ARG A 153 -3.85 16.74 10.71
N GLU A 154 -4.46 17.85 11.11
CA GLU A 154 -4.38 19.25 10.64
C GLU A 154 -5.48 19.68 9.65
N PRO A 155 -6.44 20.53 10.10
CA PRO A 155 -7.40 21.16 9.20
C PRO A 155 -6.64 22.03 8.19
N SER A 156 -6.97 21.89 6.91
CA SER A 156 -6.43 22.77 5.87
C SER A 156 -6.69 24.23 6.23
N LYS A 157 -5.84 25.17 5.78
CA LYS A 157 -6.02 26.61 6.03
C LYS A 157 -7.41 27.12 5.60
N GLU A 158 -8.03 26.44 4.64
CA GLU A 158 -9.39 26.72 4.17
C GLU A 158 -10.46 26.30 5.19
N VAL A 159 -10.30 25.15 5.85
CA VAL A 159 -11.21 24.69 6.91
C VAL A 159 -11.15 25.63 8.11
N GLU A 160 -9.96 26.09 8.50
CA GLU A 160 -9.82 27.04 9.62
C GLU A 160 -10.44 28.41 9.28
N LYS A 161 -10.35 28.83 8.02
CA LYS A 161 -11.02 30.05 7.53
C LYS A 161 -12.53 29.90 7.55
N ALA A 162 -13.06 28.76 7.11
CA ALA A 162 -14.49 28.47 7.13
C ALA A 162 -15.04 28.42 8.56
N LYS A 163 -14.31 27.81 9.51
CA LYS A 163 -14.68 27.81 10.94
C LYS A 163 -14.82 29.22 11.50
N LYS A 164 -13.85 30.11 11.25
CA LYS A 164 -13.92 31.51 11.68
C LYS A 164 -15.07 32.27 11.04
N GLN A 165 -15.41 31.97 9.79
CA GLN A 165 -16.57 32.55 9.12
C GLN A 165 -17.87 32.10 9.79
N ILE A 166 -18.00 30.81 10.11
CA ILE A 166 -19.16 30.27 10.82
C ILE A 166 -19.32 30.93 12.19
N GLU A 167 -18.24 31.03 12.98
CA GLU A 167 -18.26 31.71 14.27
C GLU A 167 -18.67 33.18 14.15
N GLY A 168 -18.20 33.87 13.10
CA GLY A 168 -18.60 35.24 12.79
C GLY A 168 -20.09 35.38 12.46
N ILE A 169 -20.66 34.43 11.70
CA ILE A 169 -22.09 34.41 11.35
C ILE A 169 -22.93 34.15 12.60
N ALA A 170 -22.59 33.15 13.41
CA ALA A 170 -23.31 32.87 14.65
C ALA A 170 -23.30 34.07 15.60
N LYS A 171 -22.15 34.76 15.71
CA LYS A 171 -22.02 35.99 16.50
C LYS A 171 -22.88 37.12 15.95
N PHE A 172 -22.99 37.25 14.63
CA PHE A 172 -23.89 38.21 13.98
C PHE A 172 -25.35 37.91 14.30
N LEU A 173 -25.73 36.62 14.33
CA LEU A 173 -27.06 36.13 14.71
C LEU A 173 -27.28 36.11 16.24
N GLY A 174 -26.39 36.74 17.01
CA GLY A 174 -26.59 36.97 18.45
C GLY A 174 -26.04 35.89 19.38
N GLU A 175 -25.38 34.84 18.88
CA GLU A 175 -24.84 33.76 19.71
C GLU A 175 -23.31 33.63 19.62
N ASN A 176 -22.66 33.51 20.79
CA ASN A 176 -21.22 33.24 20.85
C ASN A 176 -20.99 31.73 20.68
N TYR A 177 -20.70 31.32 19.45
CA TYR A 177 -20.45 29.93 19.08
C TYR A 177 -18.97 29.71 18.72
N ARG A 178 -18.44 28.52 19.04
CA ARG A 178 -17.08 28.09 18.68
C ARG A 178 -17.17 26.85 17.78
N CYS A 179 -16.68 26.94 16.55
CA CYS A 179 -16.87 25.90 15.54
C CYS A 179 -15.77 24.84 15.63
N THR A 180 -16.10 23.70 16.25
CA THR A 180 -15.23 22.52 16.36
C THR A 180 -15.28 21.65 15.10
N ASP A 181 -16.43 21.56 14.46
CA ASP A 181 -16.70 20.81 13.23
C ASP A 181 -17.55 21.65 12.27
N LEU A 182 -17.29 21.55 10.96
CA LEU A 182 -17.99 22.37 9.97
C LEU A 182 -19.47 21.98 9.81
N ASN A 183 -19.80 20.69 9.90
CA ASN A 183 -21.20 20.26 9.77
C ASN A 183 -22.00 20.66 11.00
N GLU A 184 -21.41 20.54 12.19
CA GLU A 184 -22.00 21.05 13.43
C GLU A 184 -22.24 22.56 13.36
N GLY A 185 -21.26 23.32 12.88
CA GLY A 185 -21.36 24.76 12.76
C GLY A 185 -22.39 25.24 11.73
N LEU A 186 -22.52 24.54 10.60
CA LEU A 186 -23.56 24.83 9.61
C LEU A 186 -24.97 24.55 10.14
N LEU A 187 -25.15 23.43 10.86
CA LEU A 187 -26.41 23.11 11.50
C LEU A 187 -26.78 24.15 12.56
N GLU A 188 -25.80 24.69 13.28
CA GLU A 188 -26.05 25.74 14.26
C GLU A 188 -26.50 27.05 13.60
N ILE A 189 -25.86 27.46 12.51
CA ILE A 189 -26.31 28.61 11.72
C ILE A 189 -27.74 28.40 11.22
N GLU A 190 -28.07 27.20 10.72
CA GLU A 190 -29.42 26.89 10.25
C GLU A 190 -30.46 27.04 11.37
N LYS A 191 -30.19 26.55 12.58
CA LYS A 191 -31.08 26.75 13.73
C LYS A 191 -31.25 28.22 14.08
N LEU A 192 -30.17 29.00 14.09
CA LEU A 192 -30.21 30.43 14.41
C LEU A 192 -31.01 31.21 13.37
N LEU A 193 -30.84 30.91 12.09
CA LEU A 193 -31.61 31.53 11.02
C LEU A 193 -33.10 31.17 11.12
N VAL A 194 -33.43 29.91 11.41
CA VAL A 194 -34.82 29.49 11.62
C VAL A 194 -35.44 30.19 12.83
N LYS A 195 -34.68 30.34 13.92
CA LYS A 195 -35.10 31.09 15.11
C LYS A 195 -35.37 32.56 14.77
N GLU A 196 -34.45 33.22 14.06
CA GLU A 196 -34.62 34.62 13.66
C GLU A 196 -35.88 34.81 12.78
N VAL A 197 -36.09 33.94 11.79
CA VAL A 197 -37.24 34.00 10.87
C VAL A 197 -38.56 33.72 11.59
N LEU A 198 -38.58 32.84 12.61
CA LEU A 198 -39.78 32.55 13.39
C LEU A 198 -40.11 33.66 14.39
N TYR A 199 -39.11 34.40 14.90
CA TYR A 199 -39.35 35.55 15.79
C TYR A 199 -39.89 36.79 15.04
N GLU A 200 -39.72 36.89 13.72
CA GLU A 200 -40.29 37.97 12.91
C GLU A 200 -41.78 37.78 12.54
N GLN A 201 -42.40 36.63 12.87
CA GLN A 201 -43.83 36.37 12.55
C GLN A 201 -44.81 36.64 13.69
N ASP A 202 -44.34 37.03 14.89
CA ASP A 202 -45.16 37.25 16.08
C ASP A 202 -45.32 38.76 16.46
N TYR A 203 -45.27 39.67 15.49
CA TYR A 203 -45.63 41.09 15.66
C TYR A 203 -46.78 41.55 14.75
#